data_AF-A0A6A9T8I1-F1
#
_entry.id   AF-A0A6A9T8I1-F1
#
_cell.length_a   1.000
_cell.length_b   1.000
_cell.length_c   1.000
_cell.angle_alpha   90.00
_cell.angle_beta   90.00
_cell.angle_gamma   90.00
#
_symmetry.space_group_name_H-M   'P 1'
#
loop_
_entity.id
_entity.type
_entity.pdbx_description
1 polymer ?
#
loop_
_entity_poly.entity_id
_entity_poly.type
_entity_poly.pdbx_seq_one_letter_code
_entity_poly.pdbx_strand_id
1 'polypeptide(L)' 'IAAYARDVDADVVAMGTRGRHGENRFLIGSVAERVVRTCPIPVLTVRQLTDEDPRRTTI' A
#
# COMPACT_ATOMS: atom_id res chain seq x y z
N ILE A 1 -1.35 11.00 -8.22
CA ILE A 1 -0.31 10.32 -7.39
C ILE A 1 1.04 10.42 -8.08
N ALA A 2 1.35 9.64 -9.12
CA ALA A 2 2.69 9.64 -9.72
C ALA A 2 3.18 11.01 -10.26
N ALA A 3 2.31 11.77 -10.94
CA ALA A 3 2.66 13.12 -11.41
C ALA A 3 3.01 14.04 -10.23
N TYR A 4 2.06 14.19 -9.29
CA TYR A 4 2.27 14.97 -8.08
C TYR A 4 3.51 14.56 -7.27
N ALA A 5 3.76 13.26 -7.13
CA ALA A 5 4.93 12.76 -6.41
C ALA A 5 6.25 13.18 -7.07
N ARG A 6 6.30 13.27 -8.41
CA ARG A 6 7.46 13.84 -9.12
C ARG A 6 7.56 15.34 -8.91
N ASP A 7 6.44 16.06 -8.98
CA ASP A 7 6.44 17.52 -8.86
C ASP A 7 6.96 18.00 -7.48
N VAL A 8 6.81 17.18 -6.45
CA VAL A 8 7.32 17.47 -5.10
C VAL A 8 8.65 16.79 -4.79
N ASP A 9 9.31 16.18 -5.78
CA ASP A 9 10.54 15.40 -5.62
C ASP A 9 10.45 14.37 -4.47
N ALA A 10 9.33 13.63 -4.39
CA ALA A 10 9.15 12.63 -3.35
C ALA A 10 10.12 11.45 -3.53
N ASP A 11 10.82 11.09 -2.46
CA ASP A 11 11.70 9.91 -2.44
C ASP A 11 10.90 8.59 -2.42
N VAL A 12 9.68 8.60 -1.88
CA VAL A 12 8.83 7.41 -1.73
C VAL A 12 7.35 7.74 -1.68
N VAL A 13 6.51 6.86 -2.23
CA VAL A 13 5.05 6.87 -2.09
C VAL A 13 4.63 5.74 -1.15
N ALA A 14 4.05 6.07 0.00
CA ALA A 14 3.46 5.09 0.91
C ALA A 14 1.96 4.89 0.63
N MET A 15 1.51 3.64 0.50
CA MET A 15 0.09 3.32 0.30
C MET A 15 -0.35 2.10 1.10
N GLY A 16 -1.58 2.15 1.61
CA GLY A 16 -2.27 0.95 2.10
C GLY A 16 -2.67 0.04 0.94
N THR A 17 -2.66 -1.27 1.17
CA THR A 17 -3.13 -2.25 0.16
C THR A 17 -4.64 -2.52 0.25
N ARG A 18 -5.35 -1.96 1.24
CA ARG A 18 -6.80 -2.13 1.42
C ARG A 18 -7.49 -0.76 1.55
N GLY A 19 -8.70 -0.66 1.01
CA GLY A 19 -9.59 0.49 1.20
C GLY A 19 -10.54 0.30 2.39
N ARG A 20 -11.36 1.32 2.68
CA ARG A 20 -12.26 1.39 3.85
C ARG A 20 -13.33 0.28 3.95
N HIS A 21 -13.56 -0.48 2.86
CA HIS A 21 -14.58 -1.54 2.76
C HIS A 21 -14.01 -2.91 2.35
N GLY A 22 -12.69 -3.12 2.38
CA GLY A 22 -12.06 -4.32 1.81
C GLY A 22 -11.98 -5.51 2.77
N GLU A 23 -13.01 -6.36 2.78
CA GLU A 23 -13.18 -7.51 3.68
C GLU A 23 -12.31 -8.75 3.35
N ASN A 24 -11.44 -8.68 2.33
CA ASN A 24 -10.70 -9.86 1.86
C ASN A 24 -9.20 -9.77 2.14
N ARG A 25 -8.63 -10.78 2.82
CA ARG A 25 -7.25 -10.74 3.37
C ARG A 25 -6.15 -10.67 2.31
N PHE A 26 -6.45 -10.89 1.03
CA PHE A 26 -5.46 -11.10 -0.03
C PHE A 26 -5.45 -10.09 -1.20
N LEU A 27 -6.33 -9.09 -1.21
CA LEU A 27 -6.42 -8.18 -2.37
C LEU A 27 -5.57 -6.91 -2.16
N ILE A 28 -4.65 -6.64 -3.09
CA ILE A 28 -4.12 -5.30 -3.32
C ILE A 28 -5.25 -4.49 -3.98
N GLY A 29 -5.63 -3.36 -3.39
CA GLY A 29 -6.64 -2.47 -3.97
C GLY A 29 -6.23 -1.96 -5.35
N SER A 30 -7.21 -1.78 -6.25
CA SER A 30 -6.99 -1.41 -7.66
C SER A 30 -6.14 -0.15 -7.85
N VAL A 31 -6.28 0.84 -6.95
CA VAL A 31 -5.45 2.05 -6.95
C VAL A 31 -3.99 1.71 -6.60
N ALA A 32 -3.79 0.94 -5.53
CA ALA A 32 -2.46 0.55 -5.08
C ALA A 32 -1.75 -0.31 -6.14
N GLU A 33 -2.46 -1.25 -6.76
CA GLU A 33 -1.94 -2.08 -7.84
C GLU A 33 -1.44 -1.23 -9.02
N ARG A 34 -2.29 -0.33 -9.50
CA ARG A 34 -1.99 0.51 -10.66
C ARG A 34 -0.80 1.42 -10.38
N VAL A 35 -0.70 1.99 -9.19
CA VAL A 35 0.42 2.86 -8.81
C VAL A 35 1.71 2.04 -8.65
N VAL A 36 1.69 0.89 -7.98
CA VAL A 36 2.88 0.00 -7.88
C VAL A 36 3.40 -0.40 -9.26
N ARG A 37 2.52 -0.68 -10.22
CA ARG A 37 2.93 -1.09 -11.57
C ARG A 37 3.48 0.05 -12.45
N THR A 38 3.13 1.30 -12.17
CA THR A 38 3.35 2.40 -13.14
C THR A 38 4.08 3.62 -12.57
N CYS A 39 4.23 3.71 -11.25
CA CYS A 39 4.92 4.83 -10.61
C CYS A 39 6.44 4.68 -10.76
N PRO A 40 7.15 5.69 -11.28
CA PRO A 40 8.61 5.64 -11.37
C PRO A 40 9.31 5.92 -10.03
N ILE A 41 8.58 6.48 -9.05
CA ILE A 41 9.07 6.72 -7.69
C ILE A 41 8.82 5.44 -6.87
N PRO A 42 9.76 5.01 -6.01
CA PRO A 42 9.58 3.85 -5.13
C PRO A 42 8.25 3.86 -4.39
N VAL A 43 7.59 2.70 -4.35
CA VAL A 43 6.28 2.55 -3.69
C VAL A 43 6.40 1.58 -2.51
N LEU A 44 6.15 2.08 -1.30
CA LEU A 44 6.06 1.29 -0.09
C LEU A 44 4.60 0.90 0.15
N THR A 45 4.30 -0.39 0.08
CA THR A 45 2.96 -0.91 0.39
C THR A 45 2.87 -1.37 1.83
N VAL A 46 1.86 -0.87 2.55
CA VAL A 46 1.60 -1.22 3.94
C VAL A 46 0.35 -2.11 4.01
N ARG A 47 0.52 -3.30 4.58
CA ARG A 47 -0.59 -4.18 4.93
C ARG A 47 -0.99 -3.92 6.38
N GLN A 48 -2.28 -3.71 6.64
CA GLN A 48 -2.76 -3.66 8.00
C GLN A 48 -2.61 -5.05 8.64
N LEU A 49 -1.84 -5.10 9.73
CA LEU A 49 -1.82 -6.23 10.64
C LEU A 49 -3.14 -6.18 11.40
N THR A 50 -4.09 -7.03 11.03
CA THR A 50 -5.27 -7.29 11.86
C THR A 50 -4.82 -8.10 13.07
N ASP A 51 -5.52 -8.02 14.21
CA ASP A 51 -5.16 -8.80 15.42
C ASP A 51 -5.15 -10.32 15.18
N GLU A 52 -5.78 -10.79 14.11
CA GLU A 52 -5.71 -12.18 13.63
C GLU A 52 -4.50 -12.50 12.71
N ASP A 53 -3.45 -11.68 12.64
CA ASP A 53 -2.23 -12.07 11.89
C ASP A 53 -1.50 -13.18 12.66
N PRO A 54 -1.41 -14.42 12.13
CA PRO A 54 -0.76 -15.55 12.81
C PRO A 54 0.75 -15.35 13.03
N ARG A 55 1.34 -14.28 12.47
CA ARG A 55 2.73 -13.89 12.71
C ARG A 55 2.90 -12.94 13.89
N ARG A 56 1.82 -12.54 14.56
CA ARG A 56 1.84 -11.85 15.85
C ARG A 56 2.06 -12.90 16.95
N THR A 57 3.31 -13.33 17.11
CA THR A 57 3.73 -13.95 18.36
C THR A 57 3.78 -12.85 19.41
N THR A 58 2.71 -12.69 20.16
CA THR A 58 2.75 -11.95 21.43
C THR A 58 3.65 -12.76 22.37
N ILE A 59 4.81 -12.18 22.73
CA ILE A 59 5.61 -12.63 23.88
C ILE A 59 4.94 -12.09 25.14
#